data_AF-A0A8I6AE22-F1
#
_entry.id   AF-A0A8I6AE22-F1
#
_cell.length_a   1.000
_cell.length_b   1.000
_cell.length_c   1.000
_cell.angle_alpha   90.00
_cell.angle_beta   90.00
_cell.angle_gamma   90.00
#
_symmetry.space_group_name_H-M   'P 1'
#
loop_
_entity.id
_entity.type
_entity.pdbx_description
1 polymer ?
#
loop_
_entity_poly.entity_id
_entity_poly.type
_entity_poly.pdbx_seq_one_letter_code
_entity_poly.pdbx_strand_id
1 'polypeptide(L)'
;MHIAALTSFPTPHKWRMGPWLLPSGHRWLVRVSGVSRRLSSLPCFCFLLAGSGQQSVTGVTSVDDSNSYWRIRGKTATVCERGTPIKCGQPIRLTHINTGRNLHSHHFTSPLSGNQEVSAFGEEGEGDYLDDWTVLCNGPYWVRDGEVRFKHSSTDVLLSVTGEQYGRPISGQKEVHGMAQPSQNNYWKAMEGIFMKPSELLRAEVHHAEL
;
A
#
# COMPACT_ATOMS: atom_id res chain seq x y z
N MET A 1 -10.71 -0.59 -20.07
CA MET A 1 -9.56 -0.77 -19.15
C MET A 1 -9.43 -2.27 -18.91
N HIS A 2 -8.46 -2.94 -19.52
CA HIS A 2 -8.29 -4.40 -19.36
C HIS A 2 -7.60 -4.66 -18.01
N ILE A 3 -8.34 -5.22 -17.06
CA ILE A 3 -7.83 -5.73 -15.79
C ILE A 3 -7.39 -7.17 -16.07
N ALA A 4 -6.08 -7.42 -16.09
CA ALA A 4 -5.54 -8.77 -16.20
C ALA A 4 -5.14 -9.25 -14.80
N ALA A 5 -5.86 -10.23 -14.27
CA ALA A 5 -5.46 -11.05 -13.14
C ALA A 5 -4.63 -12.22 -13.67
N LEU A 6 -3.43 -12.44 -13.13
CA LEU A 6 -2.67 -13.66 -13.38
C LEU A 6 -2.19 -14.23 -12.04
N THR A 7 -2.72 -15.41 -11.75
CA THR A 7 -2.45 -16.26 -10.59
C THR A 7 -1.08 -16.94 -10.71
N SER A 8 -0.41 -17.15 -9.58
CA SER A 8 0.86 -17.90 -9.53
C SER A 8 0.63 -19.41 -9.58
N PHE A 9 1.33 -20.10 -10.49
CA PHE A 9 1.70 -21.52 -10.36
C PHE A 9 3.20 -21.68 -10.71
N PRO A 10 3.86 -22.73 -10.21
CA PRO A 10 5.31 -22.86 -10.28
C PRO A 10 5.77 -23.37 -11.66
N THR A 11 6.98 -22.96 -12.04
CA THR A 11 7.85 -23.45 -13.14
C THR A 11 7.74 -22.77 -14.53
N PRO A 12 8.86 -22.66 -15.27
CA PRO A 12 9.09 -21.55 -16.19
C PRO A 12 8.80 -21.96 -17.64
N HIS A 13 7.93 -21.23 -18.32
CA HIS A 13 7.92 -21.21 -19.78
C HIS A 13 7.79 -19.79 -20.32
N LYS A 14 8.81 -19.43 -21.12
CA LYS A 14 8.94 -18.22 -21.93
C LYS A 14 7.66 -17.91 -22.70
N TRP A 15 7.18 -16.67 -22.57
CA TRP A 15 6.47 -15.99 -23.65
C TRP A 15 7.00 -14.56 -23.78
N ARG A 16 7.60 -14.26 -24.93
CA ARG A 16 7.87 -12.91 -25.41
C ARG A 16 6.56 -12.33 -25.96
N MET A 17 6.22 -11.09 -25.62
CA MET A 17 5.35 -10.27 -26.46
C MET A 17 5.98 -8.88 -26.63
N GLY A 18 6.07 -8.47 -27.90
CA GLY A 18 6.62 -7.20 -28.37
C GLY A 18 5.64 -6.03 -28.26
N PRO A 19 6.03 -4.84 -28.74
CA PRO A 19 5.56 -3.56 -28.22
C PRO A 19 4.32 -3.05 -28.95
N TRP A 20 3.30 -2.65 -28.20
CA TRP A 20 2.19 -1.84 -28.69
C TRP A 20 1.92 -0.68 -27.73
N LEU A 21 1.79 0.52 -28.30
CA LEU A 21 1.43 1.80 -27.68
C LEU A 21 -0.10 2.02 -27.73
N LEU A 22 -0.56 3.02 -26.96
CA LEU A 22 -1.88 3.72 -26.87
C LEU A 22 -2.63 3.48 -25.54
N PRO A 23 -3.34 4.49 -24.94
CA PRO A 23 -3.08 5.93 -24.79
C PRO A 23 -3.16 6.40 -23.30
N SER A 24 -3.03 7.72 -23.06
CA SER A 24 -2.96 8.41 -21.76
C SER A 24 -4.17 8.22 -20.83
N GLY A 25 -3.92 7.87 -19.55
CA GLY A 25 -4.95 7.83 -18.50
C GLY A 25 -4.35 7.64 -17.10
N HIS A 26 -4.77 8.46 -16.15
CA HIS A 26 -4.29 8.51 -14.77
C HIS A 26 -4.69 7.26 -13.96
N ARG A 27 -3.74 6.60 -13.28
CA ARG A 27 -3.86 6.01 -11.93
C ARG A 27 -2.69 5.05 -11.66
N TRP A 28 -1.99 5.25 -10.55
CA TRP A 28 -1.23 4.16 -9.93
C TRP A 28 -2.21 3.25 -9.22
N LEU A 29 -2.10 1.95 -9.48
CA LEU A 29 -2.74 0.91 -8.70
C LEU A 29 -1.58 0.15 -8.08
N VAL A 30 -1.42 0.17 -6.77
CA VAL A 30 -0.42 -0.67 -6.11
C VAL A 30 -1.13 -1.50 -5.08
N ARG A 31 -0.99 -2.80 -5.25
CA ARG A 31 -1.37 -3.77 -4.24
C ARG A 31 -0.20 -3.97 -3.30
N VAL A 32 -0.38 -3.55 -2.06
CA VAL A 32 0.61 -3.70 -0.99
C VAL A 32 0.35 -5.05 -0.31
N SER A 33 1.25 -6.01 -0.49
CA SER A 33 1.17 -7.34 0.12
C SER A 33 2.22 -7.52 1.21
N GLY A 34 1.81 -7.80 2.44
CA GLY A 34 2.68 -8.31 3.51
C GLY A 34 3.04 -9.76 3.21
N VAL A 35 3.97 -10.36 3.96
CA VAL A 35 4.33 -11.78 3.80
C VAL A 35 3.05 -12.65 3.74
N SER A 36 2.69 -13.08 2.52
CA SER A 36 1.50 -13.84 2.13
C SER A 36 0.10 -13.19 2.29
N ARG A 37 -0.02 -11.86 2.40
CA ARG A 37 -1.32 -11.17 2.72
C ARG A 37 -1.46 -9.83 2.04
N ARG A 38 -2.68 -9.40 1.69
CA ARG A 38 -2.97 -8.14 0.97
C ARG A 38 -3.71 -7.16 1.89
N LEU A 39 -3.35 -5.89 1.84
CA LEU A 39 -4.04 -4.83 2.57
C LEU A 39 -5.42 -4.57 1.93
N SER A 40 -6.51 -4.68 2.71
CA SER A 40 -7.89 -4.46 2.27
C SER A 40 -8.61 -3.51 3.22
N SER A 41 -9.63 -2.79 2.74
CA SER A 41 -10.51 -1.98 3.58
C SER A 41 -11.97 -2.22 3.21
N LEU A 42 -12.83 -2.35 4.21
CA LEU A 42 -14.26 -2.60 4.00
C LEU A 42 -15.10 -1.50 4.67
N PRO A 43 -16.23 -1.09 4.07
CA PRO A 43 -17.21 -0.20 4.70
C PRO A 43 -18.00 -0.87 5.86
N CYS A 44 -17.37 -1.82 6.56
CA CYS A 44 -17.97 -2.47 7.73
C CYS A 44 -17.61 -1.67 8.98
N PHE A 45 -18.52 -0.77 9.38
CA PHE A 45 -18.39 -0.01 10.63
C PHE A 45 -18.61 -0.86 11.90
N CYS A 46 -19.04 -2.12 11.77
CA CYS A 46 -19.50 -2.92 12.90
C CYS A 46 -18.41 -3.40 13.87
N PHE A 47 -17.11 -3.28 13.54
CA PHE A 47 -16.02 -3.67 14.46
C PHE A 47 -15.48 -2.52 15.31
N LEU A 48 -16.08 -1.33 15.17
CA LEU A 48 -15.53 -0.07 15.65
C LEU A 48 -16.04 0.31 17.04
N LEU A 49 -16.55 -0.65 17.81
CA LEU A 49 -16.89 -0.43 19.21
C LEU A 49 -15.63 -0.37 20.10
N ALA A 50 -14.46 -0.76 19.58
CA ALA A 50 -13.16 -0.52 20.19
C ALA A 50 -12.30 0.32 19.24
N GLY A 51 -11.53 1.26 19.78
CA GLY A 51 -10.69 2.18 18.99
C GLY A 51 -11.40 3.48 18.61
N SER A 52 -11.13 4.00 17.42
CA SER A 52 -11.52 5.36 17.02
C SER A 52 -12.91 5.52 16.41
N GLY A 53 -13.60 4.44 16.04
CA GLY A 53 -14.85 4.56 15.28
C GLY A 53 -14.66 4.71 13.75
N GLN A 54 -13.42 4.66 13.23
CA GLN A 54 -13.12 4.88 11.80
C GLN A 54 -13.12 3.59 10.97
N GLN A 55 -13.23 3.66 9.64
CA GLN A 55 -13.29 2.46 8.79
C GLN A 55 -12.11 1.51 9.02
N SER A 56 -12.38 0.20 9.15
CA SER A 56 -11.36 -0.80 9.42
C SER A 56 -10.48 -1.10 8.20
N VAL A 57 -9.23 -1.47 8.49
CA VAL A 57 -8.25 -1.96 7.53
C VAL A 57 -7.79 -3.34 7.98
N THR A 58 -7.76 -4.29 7.04
CA THR A 58 -7.52 -5.71 7.34
C THR A 58 -6.57 -6.34 6.34
N GLY A 59 -6.01 -7.49 6.70
CA GLY A 59 -5.22 -8.33 5.80
C GLY A 59 -6.07 -9.46 5.24
N VAL A 60 -6.18 -9.56 3.91
CA VAL A 60 -6.89 -10.64 3.22
C VAL A 60 -5.92 -11.57 2.47
N THR A 61 -6.32 -12.81 2.24
CA THR A 61 -5.57 -13.78 1.43
C THR A 61 -6.10 -13.90 0.00
N SER A 62 -7.31 -13.39 -0.26
CA SER A 62 -7.95 -13.42 -1.57
C SER A 62 -7.13 -12.65 -2.60
N VAL A 63 -6.88 -13.28 -3.75
CA VAL A 63 -6.11 -12.68 -4.84
C VAL A 63 -6.95 -11.70 -5.66
N ASP A 64 -8.26 -11.88 -5.75
CA ASP A 64 -9.11 -11.08 -6.65
C ASP A 64 -10.07 -10.12 -5.92
N ASP A 65 -9.69 -9.66 -4.73
CA ASP A 65 -10.47 -8.66 -4.00
C ASP A 65 -10.17 -7.24 -4.51
N SER A 66 -11.18 -6.58 -5.07
CA SER A 66 -11.08 -5.19 -5.53
C SER A 66 -10.81 -4.21 -4.39
N ASN A 67 -11.16 -4.57 -3.15
CA ASN A 67 -10.85 -3.78 -1.96
C ASN A 67 -9.37 -3.87 -1.55
N SER A 68 -8.57 -4.68 -2.26
CA SER A 68 -7.11 -4.74 -2.04
C SER A 68 -6.32 -3.70 -2.84
N TYR A 69 -6.99 -2.77 -3.51
CA TYR A 69 -6.35 -1.79 -4.37
C TYR A 69 -6.20 -0.42 -3.70
N TRP A 70 -4.96 0.06 -3.70
CA TRP A 70 -4.57 1.34 -3.11
C TRP A 70 -3.84 2.21 -4.15
N ARG A 71 -4.15 3.51 -4.15
CA ARG A 71 -3.49 4.52 -4.97
C ARG A 71 -2.41 5.21 -4.13
N ILE A 72 -1.19 5.25 -4.64
CA ILE A 72 -0.11 6.03 -4.02
C ILE A 72 -0.17 7.49 -4.48
N ARG A 73 -0.07 8.43 -3.53
CA ARG A 73 0.01 9.88 -3.73
C ARG A 73 1.18 10.47 -2.95
N GLY A 74 1.66 11.66 -3.34
CA GLY A 74 2.56 12.46 -2.52
C GLY A 74 1.84 13.13 -1.34
N LYS A 75 2.62 13.55 -0.32
CA LYS A 75 2.15 14.20 0.92
C LYS A 75 1.42 15.54 0.73
N THR A 76 1.80 16.31 -0.28
CA THR A 76 1.35 17.69 -0.50
C THR A 76 0.98 17.90 -1.96
N ALA A 77 0.17 18.95 -2.23
CA ALA A 77 -0.29 19.36 -3.56
C ALA A 77 0.82 19.64 -4.60
N THR A 78 2.10 19.47 -4.24
CA THR A 78 3.18 19.30 -5.20
C THR A 78 2.80 18.17 -6.15
N VAL A 79 2.59 18.54 -7.41
CA VAL A 79 2.31 17.65 -8.53
C VAL A 79 3.41 16.58 -8.56
N CYS A 80 3.13 15.40 -8.02
CA CYS A 80 3.96 14.24 -8.27
C CYS A 80 3.71 13.90 -9.73
N GLU A 81 4.66 14.26 -10.59
CA GLU A 81 4.54 13.97 -12.01
C GLU A 81 4.34 12.48 -12.21
N ARG A 82 3.49 12.15 -13.17
CA ARG A 82 3.19 10.77 -13.48
C ARG A 82 4.47 10.08 -13.95
N GLY A 83 4.78 8.95 -13.32
CA GLY A 83 5.98 8.17 -13.60
C GLY A 83 7.17 8.51 -12.70
N THR A 84 7.13 9.55 -11.86
CA THR A 84 8.24 9.85 -10.94
C THR A 84 8.44 8.69 -9.95
N PRO A 85 9.64 8.07 -9.90
CA PRO A 85 9.97 7.03 -8.94
C PRO A 85 9.84 7.53 -7.50
N ILE A 86 9.37 6.66 -6.61
CA ILE A 86 9.27 6.97 -5.19
C ILE A 86 10.64 6.75 -4.57
N LYS A 87 11.23 7.80 -3.98
CA LYS A 87 12.50 7.71 -3.27
C LYS A 87 12.33 6.95 -1.95
N CYS A 88 13.33 6.15 -1.58
CA CYS A 88 13.38 5.61 -0.21
C CYS A 88 13.53 6.78 0.77
N GLY A 89 12.76 6.78 1.86
CA GLY A 89 12.62 7.88 2.81
C GLY A 89 11.54 8.91 2.45
N GLN A 90 10.89 8.81 1.29
CA GLN A 90 9.83 9.75 0.89
C GLN A 90 8.51 9.49 1.65
N PRO A 91 7.84 10.53 2.18
CA PRO A 91 6.47 10.40 2.67
C PRO A 91 5.48 10.29 1.52
N ILE A 92 4.55 9.34 1.64
CA ILE A 92 3.46 9.10 0.68
C ILE A 92 2.12 8.98 1.42
N ARG A 93 1.03 9.02 0.66
CA ARG A 93 -0.31 8.63 1.11
C ARG A 93 -0.80 7.43 0.30
N LEU A 94 -1.49 6.52 0.98
CA LEU A 94 -2.11 5.33 0.39
C LEU A 94 -3.64 5.51 0.43
N THR A 95 -4.27 5.81 -0.70
CA THR A 95 -5.73 6.00 -0.78
C THR A 95 -6.41 4.73 -1.27
N HIS A 96 -7.32 4.16 -0.50
CA HIS A 96 -8.14 3.01 -0.90
C HIS A 96 -9.04 3.39 -2.09
N ILE A 97 -8.98 2.62 -3.17
CA ILE A 97 -9.65 2.97 -4.43
C ILE A 97 -11.17 3.00 -4.30
N ASN A 98 -11.75 2.03 -3.60
CA ASN A 98 -13.21 1.87 -3.57
C ASN A 98 -13.90 2.84 -2.61
N THR A 99 -13.23 3.26 -1.54
CA THR A 99 -13.82 4.16 -0.52
C THR A 99 -13.28 5.59 -0.59
N GLY A 100 -12.21 5.82 -1.35
CA GLY A 100 -11.55 7.12 -1.42
C GLY A 100 -10.84 7.52 -0.13
N ARG A 101 -10.78 6.65 0.89
CA ARG A 101 -10.18 6.96 2.19
C ARG A 101 -8.68 6.71 2.21
N ASN A 102 -7.94 7.48 2.99
CA ASN A 102 -6.51 7.30 3.19
C ASN A 102 -6.22 6.30 4.30
N LEU A 103 -5.13 5.54 4.14
CA LEU A 103 -4.56 4.73 5.22
C LEU A 103 -4.08 5.67 6.33
N HIS A 104 -4.59 5.46 7.54
CA HIS A 104 -4.47 6.38 8.64
C HIS A 104 -4.04 5.67 9.91
N SER A 105 -3.33 6.38 10.79
CA SER A 105 -3.02 5.87 12.12
C SER A 105 -2.91 6.99 13.14
N HIS A 106 -3.20 6.66 14.40
CA HIS A 106 -3.32 7.62 15.50
C HIS A 106 -3.18 6.90 16.84
N HIS A 107 -3.18 7.63 17.94
CA HIS A 107 -3.00 7.07 19.29
C HIS A 107 -4.27 6.39 19.83
N PHE A 108 -4.80 5.43 19.08
CA PHE A 108 -5.83 4.49 19.50
C PHE A 108 -5.27 3.08 19.51
N THR A 109 -5.83 2.24 20.37
CA THR A 109 -5.45 0.83 20.50
C THR A 109 -6.15 -0.01 19.43
N SER A 110 -5.41 -0.92 18.80
CA SER A 110 -5.93 -1.86 17.81
C SER A 110 -6.85 -2.90 18.47
N PRO A 111 -7.91 -3.36 17.77
CA PRO A 111 -9.00 -4.09 18.39
C PRO A 111 -8.66 -5.51 18.87
N LEU A 112 -7.63 -6.16 18.32
CA LEU A 112 -7.28 -7.56 18.66
C LEU A 112 -5.97 -7.68 19.43
N SER A 113 -4.89 -7.03 18.97
CA SER A 113 -3.55 -7.22 19.54
C SER A 113 -3.12 -6.17 20.58
N GLY A 114 -3.86 -5.07 20.72
CA GLY A 114 -3.48 -3.98 21.62
C GLY A 114 -2.34 -3.08 21.11
N ASN A 115 -1.98 -3.20 19.82
CA ASN A 115 -1.00 -2.34 19.15
C ASN A 115 -1.62 -0.99 18.76
N GLN A 116 -0.96 -0.18 17.92
CA GLN A 116 -1.55 1.07 17.43
C GLN A 116 -2.57 0.78 16.32
N GLU A 117 -3.75 1.38 16.39
CA GLU A 117 -4.82 1.24 15.41
C GLU A 117 -4.39 1.77 14.03
N VAL A 118 -4.73 1.02 12.99
CA VAL A 118 -4.65 1.45 11.59
C VAL A 118 -6.04 1.39 10.99
N SER A 119 -6.45 2.50 10.40
CA SER A 119 -7.81 2.73 9.90
C SER A 119 -7.77 3.32 8.48
N ALA A 120 -8.96 3.51 7.89
CA ALA A 120 -9.14 4.30 6.70
C ALA A 120 -9.95 5.58 7.03
N PHE A 121 -9.33 6.74 6.82
CA PHE A 121 -9.83 8.05 7.21
C PHE A 121 -9.95 9.00 6.02
N GLY A 122 -10.67 10.10 6.19
CA GLY A 122 -10.84 11.12 5.15
C GLY A 122 -11.81 10.72 4.04
N GLU A 123 -11.82 11.51 2.97
CA GLU A 123 -12.76 11.38 1.85
C GLU A 123 -12.10 11.85 0.55
N GLU A 124 -12.28 11.08 -0.54
CA GLU A 124 -11.68 11.34 -1.87
C GLU A 124 -10.16 11.55 -1.88
N GLY A 125 -9.49 11.04 -0.86
CA GLY A 125 -8.05 11.10 -0.60
C GLY A 125 -7.61 12.40 0.08
N GLU A 126 -8.56 13.25 0.46
CA GLU A 126 -8.36 14.35 1.39
C GLU A 126 -8.42 13.84 2.83
N GLY A 127 -7.59 14.41 3.69
CA GLY A 127 -7.41 14.03 5.08
C GLY A 127 -6.26 14.84 5.69
N ASP A 128 -5.72 14.41 6.82
CA ASP A 128 -4.78 15.21 7.60
C ASP A 128 -3.33 14.69 7.52
N TYR A 129 -2.47 15.16 8.42
CA TYR A 129 -1.05 14.77 8.45
C TYR A 129 -0.80 13.37 9.04
N LEU A 130 -1.83 12.71 9.58
CA LEU A 130 -1.81 11.34 10.10
C LEU A 130 -2.12 10.30 8.99
N ASP A 131 -2.28 10.75 7.75
CA ASP A 131 -2.37 9.91 6.55
C ASP A 131 -0.99 9.64 5.91
N ASP A 132 0.07 10.24 6.45
CA ASP A 132 1.40 10.22 5.85
C ASP A 132 2.21 9.01 6.33
N TRP A 133 2.74 8.25 5.37
CA TRP A 133 3.57 7.08 5.59
C TRP A 133 4.92 7.24 4.88
N THR A 134 6.01 7.15 5.63
CA THR A 134 7.37 7.16 5.10
C THR A 134 7.73 5.80 4.52
N VAL A 135 8.13 5.77 3.24
CA VAL A 135 8.57 4.57 2.54
C VAL A 135 9.98 4.20 2.97
N LEU A 136 10.15 3.02 3.57
CA LEU A 136 11.47 2.47 3.94
C LEU A 136 11.81 1.32 2.99
N CYS A 137 12.80 1.51 2.13
CA CYS A 137 13.25 0.52 1.16
C CYS A 137 14.77 0.56 1.02
N ASN A 138 15.32 -0.47 0.37
CA ASN A 138 16.74 -0.56 0.08
C ASN A 138 17.07 0.15 -1.25
N GLY A 139 18.17 0.89 -1.26
CA GLY A 139 18.61 1.65 -2.42
C GLY A 139 17.99 3.06 -2.50
N PRO A 140 18.14 3.75 -3.65
CA PRO A 140 17.67 5.12 -3.80
C PRO A 140 16.15 5.22 -4.02
N TYR A 141 15.53 4.19 -4.60
CA TYR A 141 14.12 4.20 -5.00
C TYR A 141 13.42 2.89 -4.61
N TRP A 142 12.13 2.97 -4.35
CA TRP A 142 11.28 1.80 -4.17
C TRP A 142 11.07 1.09 -5.50
N VAL A 143 11.71 -0.08 -5.64
CA VAL A 143 11.59 -0.94 -6.82
C VAL A 143 10.41 -1.90 -6.72
N ARG A 144 9.85 -2.27 -7.87
CA ARG A 144 8.82 -3.33 -7.96
C ARG A 144 9.38 -4.64 -7.40
N ASP A 145 8.54 -5.40 -6.72
CA ASP A 145 8.86 -6.69 -6.07
C ASP A 145 9.90 -6.61 -4.92
N GLY A 146 10.49 -5.43 -4.70
CA GLY A 146 11.37 -5.13 -3.59
C GLY A 146 10.62 -5.07 -2.26
N GLU A 147 11.29 -5.52 -1.20
CA GLU A 147 10.79 -5.37 0.16
C GLU A 147 10.75 -3.89 0.55
N VAL A 148 9.64 -3.52 1.19
CA VAL A 148 9.38 -2.17 1.66
C VAL A 148 8.70 -2.23 3.02
N ARG A 149 8.94 -1.24 3.87
CA ARG A 149 8.12 -0.97 5.05
C ARG A 149 7.49 0.40 4.93
N PHE A 150 6.36 0.59 5.59
CA PHE A 150 5.69 1.88 5.71
C PHE A 150 5.73 2.30 7.16
N LYS A 151 6.49 3.35 7.48
CA LYS A 151 6.55 3.94 8.81
C LYS A 151 5.57 5.10 8.88
N HIS A 152 4.62 5.05 9.79
CA HIS A 152 3.70 6.16 10.01
C HIS A 152 4.51 7.40 10.42
N SER A 153 4.40 8.49 9.65
CA SER A 153 5.31 9.63 9.79
C SER A 153 5.16 10.38 11.12
N SER A 154 4.00 10.29 11.77
CA SER A 154 3.68 11.04 12.98
C SER A 154 3.90 10.26 14.28
N THR A 155 3.83 8.92 14.25
CA THR A 155 3.95 8.08 15.46
C THR A 155 5.04 7.03 15.38
N ASP A 156 5.81 7.01 14.29
CA ASP A 156 6.95 6.10 14.05
C ASP A 156 6.64 4.60 14.03
N VAL A 157 5.38 4.19 14.15
CA VAL A 157 4.98 2.78 14.05
C VAL A 157 5.09 2.26 12.62
N LEU A 158 5.45 0.99 12.48
CA LEU A 158 5.52 0.29 11.21
C LEU A 158 4.20 -0.40 10.92
N LEU A 159 3.64 -0.17 9.73
CA LEU A 159 2.49 -0.89 9.21
C LEU A 159 2.78 -2.39 9.25
N SER A 160 1.98 -3.14 9.98
CA SER A 160 2.23 -4.54 10.31
C SER A 160 0.97 -5.39 10.16
N VAL A 161 1.16 -6.66 9.84
CA VAL A 161 0.10 -7.67 9.84
C VAL A 161 0.59 -8.93 10.51
N THR A 162 -0.08 -9.36 11.56
CA THR A 162 0.34 -10.47 12.43
C THR A 162 -0.59 -11.68 12.31
N GLY A 163 -0.75 -12.47 13.38
CA GLY A 163 -1.48 -13.74 13.40
C GLY A 163 -2.99 -13.60 13.58
N GLU A 164 -3.38 -12.53 14.27
CA GLU A 164 -4.68 -12.18 14.82
C GLU A 164 -5.69 -12.03 13.70
N GLN A 165 -6.85 -12.67 13.90
CA GLN A 165 -7.91 -12.77 12.91
C GLN A 165 -9.24 -12.39 13.53
N TYR A 166 -10.03 -11.65 12.76
CA TYR A 166 -11.38 -11.30 13.14
C TYR A 166 -12.32 -12.51 13.04
N GLY A 167 -13.34 -12.50 13.90
CA GLY A 167 -14.51 -13.35 13.78
C GLY A 167 -15.53 -12.77 12.80
N ARG A 168 -16.79 -13.20 12.94
CA ARG A 168 -17.91 -12.67 12.15
C ARG A 168 -18.09 -11.16 12.38
N PRO A 169 -18.54 -10.37 11.38
CA PRO A 169 -18.83 -10.76 9.99
C PRO A 169 -17.63 -10.94 9.05
N ILE A 170 -16.41 -10.51 9.38
CA ILE A 170 -15.23 -10.58 8.50
C ILE A 170 -14.30 -11.75 8.84
N SER A 171 -14.90 -12.92 9.08
CA SER A 171 -14.21 -14.10 9.59
C SER A 171 -12.97 -14.45 8.77
N GLY A 172 -11.82 -14.60 9.44
CA GLY A 172 -10.56 -15.00 8.82
C GLY A 172 -9.73 -13.86 8.23
N GLN A 173 -10.27 -12.63 8.18
CA GLN A 173 -9.45 -11.45 7.86
C GLN A 173 -8.51 -11.14 9.02
N LYS A 174 -7.31 -10.65 8.70
CA LYS A 174 -6.25 -10.37 9.66
C LYS A 174 -6.31 -8.94 10.16
N GLU A 175 -5.90 -8.73 11.41
CA GLU A 175 -5.66 -7.39 11.92
C GLU A 175 -4.44 -6.77 11.23
N VAL A 176 -4.61 -5.53 10.76
CA VAL A 176 -3.53 -4.63 10.37
C VAL A 176 -3.40 -3.60 11.47
N HIS A 177 -2.18 -3.32 11.90
CA HIS A 177 -1.89 -2.42 13.02
C HIS A 177 -0.50 -1.80 12.88
N GLY A 178 -0.17 -0.86 13.76
CA GLY A 178 1.13 -0.24 13.87
C GLY A 178 1.97 -0.85 15.00
N MET A 179 3.13 -1.41 14.66
CA MET A 179 4.11 -1.91 15.64
C MET A 179 5.30 -0.95 15.80
N ALA A 180 5.75 -0.73 17.03
CA ALA A 180 6.93 0.10 17.29
C ALA A 180 8.25 -0.58 16.86
N GLN A 181 8.38 -1.90 17.03
CA GLN A 181 9.59 -2.61 16.67
C GLN A 181 9.58 -3.21 15.24
N PRO A 182 10.69 -3.13 14.51
CA PRO A 182 10.88 -3.87 13.26
C PRO A 182 10.78 -5.39 13.49
N SER A 183 10.11 -6.08 12.56
CA SER A 183 9.95 -7.53 12.56
C SER A 183 9.79 -8.05 11.12
N GLN A 184 9.52 -9.35 10.96
CA GLN A 184 9.12 -9.91 9.66
C GLN A 184 7.71 -9.50 9.24
N ASN A 185 6.84 -9.14 10.19
CA ASN A 185 5.43 -8.85 9.99
C ASN A 185 5.16 -7.44 9.42
N ASN A 186 6.19 -6.58 9.35
CA ASN A 186 6.12 -5.24 8.77
C ASN A 186 6.80 -5.13 7.40
N TYR A 187 7.24 -6.24 6.80
CA TYR A 187 7.68 -6.24 5.41
C TYR A 187 6.51 -6.42 4.47
N TRP A 188 6.43 -5.52 3.49
CA TRP A 188 5.47 -5.53 2.40
C TRP A 188 6.20 -5.57 1.05
N LYS A 189 5.46 -5.92 0.00
CA LYS A 189 5.89 -5.91 -1.40
C LYS A 189 4.77 -5.33 -2.24
N ALA A 190 5.11 -4.47 -3.20
CA ALA A 190 4.19 -4.14 -4.27
C ALA A 190 4.07 -5.37 -5.18
N MET A 191 2.86 -5.90 -5.33
CA MET A 191 2.61 -7.06 -6.17
C MET A 191 1.96 -6.64 -7.49
N GLU A 192 0.64 -6.72 -7.55
CA GLU A 192 -0.13 -6.40 -8.74
C GLU A 192 -0.46 -4.92 -8.77
N GLY A 193 -0.37 -4.34 -9.96
CA GLY A 193 -0.54 -2.92 -10.08
C GLY A 193 -0.36 -2.39 -11.49
N ILE A 194 -0.86 -1.17 -11.69
CA ILE A 194 -0.61 -0.37 -12.87
C ILE A 194 0.53 0.57 -12.50
N PHE A 195 1.68 0.34 -13.13
CA PHE A 195 2.88 1.14 -12.94
C PHE A 195 3.15 1.94 -14.21
N MET A 196 3.27 3.26 -14.07
CA MET A 196 3.71 4.12 -15.17
C MET A 196 5.22 3.95 -15.38
N LYS A 197 5.64 3.97 -16.64
CA LYS A 197 7.07 4.04 -16.97
C LYS A 197 7.64 5.35 -16.42
N PRO A 198 8.86 5.35 -15.86
CA PRO A 198 9.55 6.59 -15.53
C PRO A 198 9.61 7.51 -16.76
N SER A 199 9.42 8.81 -16.56
CA SER A 199 9.64 9.80 -17.63
C SER A 199 11.07 9.66 -18.16
N GLU A 200 11.26 9.81 -19.47
CA GLU A 200 12.57 9.69 -20.13
C GLU A 200 13.63 10.62 -19.52
N LEU A 201 13.21 11.73 -18.89
CA LEU A 201 14.09 12.69 -18.21
C LEU A 201 14.92 12.07 -17.06
N LEU A 202 14.42 11.01 -16.41
CA LEU A 202 15.14 10.33 -15.32
C LEU A 202 16.18 9.32 -15.83
N ARG A 203 16.12 8.90 -17.10
CA ARG A 203 17.11 7.96 -17.66
C ARG A 203 18.49 8.60 -17.83
N ALA A 204 18.54 9.91 -18.01
CA ALA A 204 19.80 10.66 -18.10
C ALA A 204 20.53 10.72 -16.75
N GLU A 205 19.81 10.87 -15.63
CA GLU A 205 20.42 10.97 -14.30
C GLU A 205 21.01 9.63 -13.83
N VAL A 206 20.40 8.49 -14.17
CA VAL A 206 20.93 7.17 -13.84
C VAL A 206 22.21 6.85 -14.62
N HIS A 207 22.29 7.29 -15.88
CA HIS A 207 23.50 7.11 -16.70
C HIS A 207 24.68 8.00 -16.29
N HIS A 208 24.43 9.13 -15.60
CA HIS A 208 25.48 10.00 -15.10
C HIS A 208 26.06 9.60 -13.73
N ALA A 209 25.44 8.64 -13.03
CA ALA A 209 25.94 8.13 -11.74
C ALA A 209 26.84 6.87 -11.86
N GLU A 210 27.01 6.32 -13.07
CA GLU A 210 27.85 5.14 -13.35
C GLU A 210 29.20 5.46 -14.05
N LEU A 211 29.71 6.70 -13.91
CA LEU A 211 31.06 7.10 -14.36
C LEU A 211 31.92 7.61 -13.22
#